data_AF-A0A819C560-F1
#
_entry.id   AF-A0A819C560-F1
#
_cell.length_a   1.000
_cell.length_b   1.000
_cell.length_c   1.000
_cell.angle_alpha   90.00
_cell.angle_beta   90.00
_cell.angle_gamma   90.00
#
_symmetry.space_group_name_H-M   'P 1'
#
loop_
_entity.id
_entity.type
_entity.pdbx_description
1 polymer ?
#
loop_
_entity_poly.entity_id
_entity_poly.type
_entity_poly.pdbx_seq_one_letter_code
_entity_poly.pdbx_strand_id
1 'polypeptide(L)'
;MFEGILPVYVVSDVDFLEEVFIKQFSNFDRRKPVIFSLPGDERVHLVNANGSRWRRQRHVVNPTFSKAKLKQMLPLFDECTKEFIRTLEPYADTNAPVNIRPLCHALSMDTL
;
A
#
# COMPACT_ATOMS: atom_id res chain seq x y z
N MET A 1 -21.07 -10.58 -10.88
CA MET A 1 -21.78 -9.94 -9.75
C MET A 1 -22.12 -8.51 -10.16
N PHE A 2 -23.09 -7.84 -9.53
CA PHE A 2 -23.37 -6.43 -9.77
C PHE A 2 -23.23 -5.64 -8.47
N GLU A 3 -22.68 -4.44 -8.56
CA GLU A 3 -22.69 -3.43 -7.50
C GLU A 3 -23.60 -2.29 -7.96
N GLY A 4 -24.86 -2.34 -7.54
CA GLY A 4 -25.90 -1.48 -8.12
C GLY A 4 -26.03 -1.72 -9.62
N ILE A 5 -25.81 -0.68 -10.41
CA ILE A 5 -25.84 -0.75 -11.89
C ILE A 5 -24.50 -1.13 -12.51
N LEU A 6 -23.43 -1.26 -11.72
CA LEU A 6 -22.08 -1.54 -12.21
C LEU A 6 -21.84 -3.06 -12.26
N PRO A 7 -21.54 -3.64 -13.44
CA PRO A 7 -21.12 -5.03 -13.53
C PRO A 7 -19.73 -5.19 -12.89
N VAL A 8 -19.58 -6.23 -12.08
CA VAL A 8 -18.34 -6.56 -11.38
C VAL A 8 -17.95 -8.01 -11.65
N TYR A 9 -16.72 -8.18 -12.13
CA TYR A 9 -16.08 -9.48 -12.33
C TYR A 9 -15.11 -9.76 -11.18
N VAL A 10 -15.25 -10.93 -10.57
CA VAL A 10 -14.31 -11.43 -9.55
C VAL A 10 -13.52 -12.54 -10.22
N VAL A 11 -12.21 -12.36 -10.32
CA VAL A 11 -11.32 -13.29 -11.01
C VAL A 11 -10.28 -13.81 -10.02
N SER A 12 -10.07 -15.11 -10.04
CA SER A 12 -9.04 -15.80 -9.23
C SER A 12 -8.03 -16.58 -10.09
N ASP A 13 -8.22 -16.57 -11.41
CA ASP A 13 -7.32 -17.21 -12.37
C ASP A 13 -6.05 -16.37 -12.59
N VAL A 14 -4.88 -16.95 -12.34
CA VAL A 14 -3.60 -16.23 -12.35
C VAL A 14 -3.21 -15.75 -13.75
N ASP A 15 -3.46 -16.57 -14.78
CA ASP A 15 -3.13 -16.24 -16.16
C ASP A 15 -3.95 -15.04 -16.63
N PHE A 16 -5.23 -14.99 -16.25
CA PHE A 16 -6.08 -13.84 -16.51
C PHE A 16 -5.65 -12.60 -15.71
N LEU A 17 -5.23 -12.75 -14.46
CA LEU A 17 -4.71 -11.63 -13.67
C LEU A 17 -3.43 -11.04 -14.31
N GLU A 18 -2.54 -11.87 -14.85
CA GLU A 18 -1.38 -11.41 -15.62
C GLU A 18 -1.80 -10.63 -16.86
N GLU A 19 -2.80 -11.11 -17.60
CA GLU A 19 -3.32 -10.42 -18.78
C GLU A 19 -3.82 -9.02 -18.42
N VAL A 20 -4.57 -8.88 -17.33
CA VAL A 20 -5.15 -7.59 -16.89
C VAL A 20 -4.10 -6.64 -16.30
N PHE A 21 -3.28 -7.12 -15.34
CA PHE A 21 -2.40 -6.25 -14.56
C PHE A 21 -1.04 -5.98 -15.20
N ILE A 22 -0.63 -6.80 -16.18
CA ILE A 22 0.69 -6.68 -16.82
C ILE A 22 0.55 -6.45 -18.31
N LYS A 23 -0.01 -7.41 -19.06
CA LYS A 23 0.01 -7.38 -20.54
C LYS A 23 -0.88 -6.27 -21.11
N GLN A 24 -2.09 -6.13 -20.57
CA GLN A 24 -3.11 -5.16 -21.02
C GLN A 24 -3.26 -4.00 -20.03
N PHE A 25 -2.25 -3.71 -19.21
CA PHE A 25 -2.37 -2.69 -18.15
C PHE A 25 -2.88 -1.34 -18.68
N SER A 26 -2.50 -0.93 -19.90
CA SER A 26 -2.98 0.31 -20.51
C SER A 26 -4.49 0.37 -20.74
N ASN A 27 -5.16 -0.78 -20.88
CA ASN A 27 -6.62 -0.88 -21.02
C ASN A 27 -7.32 -0.90 -19.65
N PHE A 28 -6.61 -1.30 -18.60
CA PHE A 28 -7.13 -1.49 -17.24
C PHE A 28 -6.46 -0.55 -16.21
N ASP A 29 -5.92 0.59 -16.66
CA ASP A 29 -5.18 1.54 -15.82
C ASP A 29 -6.09 2.41 -14.93
N ARG A 30 -7.41 2.28 -15.10
CA ARG A 30 -8.44 3.03 -14.38
C ARG A 30 -8.87 2.31 -13.11
N ARG A 31 -8.68 2.98 -11.98
CA ARG A 31 -9.16 2.54 -10.67
C ARG A 31 -10.65 2.85 -10.50
N LYS A 32 -11.32 2.05 -9.68
CA LYS A 32 -12.69 2.32 -9.25
C LYS A 32 -12.76 3.72 -8.62
N PRO A 33 -13.65 4.61 -9.09
CA PRO A 33 -13.76 5.96 -8.56
C PRO A 33 -14.15 5.91 -7.07
N VAL A 34 -13.45 6.69 -6.26
CA VAL A 34 -13.83 6.89 -4.86
C VAL A 34 -15.00 7.87 -4.83
N ILE A 35 -15.95 7.67 -3.92
CA ILE A 35 -17.23 8.42 -3.83
C ILE A 35 -17.05 9.96 -3.84
N PHE A 36 -15.86 10.48 -3.53
CA PHE A 36 -15.55 11.91 -3.45
C PHE A 36 -14.55 12.44 -4.50
N SER A 37 -14.13 11.63 -5.48
CA SER A 37 -13.25 12.15 -6.55
C SER A 37 -14.07 12.87 -7.61
N LEU A 38 -14.06 14.21 -7.58
CA LEU A 38 -14.67 15.03 -8.63
C LEU A 38 -13.89 14.91 -9.95
N PRO A 39 -14.56 14.84 -11.11
CA PRO A 39 -13.89 14.92 -12.39
C PRO A 39 -13.07 16.22 -12.49
N GLY A 40 -11.77 16.10 -12.75
CA GLY A 40 -10.86 17.25 -12.87
C GLY A 40 -10.23 17.73 -11.56
N ASP A 41 -10.44 17.04 -10.43
CA ASP A 41 -9.81 17.42 -9.17
C ASP A 41 -8.28 17.29 -9.23
N GLU A 42 -7.56 18.41 -9.19
CA GLU A 42 -6.10 18.48 -9.19
C GLU A 42 -5.45 17.92 -7.91
N ARG A 43 -6.23 17.55 -6.89
CA ARG A 43 -5.73 17.01 -5.60
C ARG A 43 -5.75 15.48 -5.51
N VAL A 44 -6.23 14.77 -6.54
CA VAL A 44 -6.21 13.30 -6.58
C VAL A 44 -4.80 12.74 -6.31
N HIS A 45 -4.66 12.00 -5.20
CA HIS A 45 -3.43 11.33 -4.80
C HIS A 45 -3.05 10.16 -5.73
N LEU A 46 -1.79 9.74 -5.68
CA LEU A 46 -1.22 8.66 -6.50
C LEU A 46 -2.07 7.39 -6.52
N VAL A 47 -2.61 7.00 -5.37
CA VAL A 47 -3.42 5.77 -5.21
C VAL A 47 -4.78 5.84 -5.92
N ASN A 48 -5.26 7.03 -6.24
CA ASN A 48 -6.57 7.27 -6.88
C ASN A 48 -6.44 7.86 -8.30
N ALA A 49 -5.24 8.31 -8.70
CA ALA A 49 -4.99 8.86 -10.02
C ALA A 49 -5.06 7.76 -11.10
N ASN A 50 -5.40 8.13 -12.34
CA ASN A 50 -5.43 7.24 -13.49
C ASN A 50 -4.61 7.83 -14.66
N GLY A 51 -4.30 7.03 -15.67
CA GLY A 51 -3.71 7.51 -16.92
C GLY A 51 -2.38 8.26 -16.77
N SER A 52 -2.23 9.29 -17.59
CA SER A 52 -1.03 10.14 -17.65
C SER A 52 -0.69 10.79 -16.30
N ARG A 53 -1.70 11.12 -15.50
CA ARG A 53 -1.51 11.68 -14.16
C ARG A 53 -0.88 10.67 -13.21
N TRP A 54 -1.44 9.45 -13.15
CA TRP A 54 -0.85 8.37 -12.36
C TRP A 54 0.59 8.11 -12.78
N ARG A 55 0.85 8.04 -14.10
CA ARG A 55 2.20 7.83 -14.64
C ARG A 55 3.16 8.93 -14.19
N ARG A 56 2.75 10.20 -14.24
CA ARG A 56 3.56 11.34 -13.79
C ARG A 56 3.85 11.29 -12.29
N GLN A 57 2.82 11.12 -11.47
CA GLN A 57 2.98 11.04 -10.01
C GLN A 57 3.84 9.84 -9.62
N ARG A 58 3.63 8.67 -10.25
CA ARG A 58 4.42 7.46 -10.01
C ARG A 58 5.88 7.69 -10.38
N HIS A 59 6.15 8.33 -11.50
CA HIS A 59 7.51 8.66 -11.93
C HIS A 59 8.24 9.53 -10.91
N VAL A 60 7.56 10.51 -10.31
CA VAL A 60 8.13 11.36 -9.25
C VAL A 60 8.40 10.58 -7.96
N VAL A 61 7.50 9.68 -7.56
CA VAL A 61 7.60 8.94 -6.29
C VAL A 61 8.52 7.72 -6.36
N ASN A 62 8.67 7.09 -7.53
CA ASN A 62 9.42 5.84 -7.68
C ASN A 62 10.88 5.88 -7.20
N PRO A 63 11.65 6.96 -7.42
CA PRO A 63 13.04 7.05 -6.96
C PRO A 63 13.21 6.93 -5.43
N THR A 64 12.21 7.35 -4.64
CA THR A 64 12.21 7.26 -3.18
C THR A 64 12.25 5.80 -2.70
N PHE A 65 11.71 4.88 -3.48
CA PHE A 65 11.68 3.44 -3.18
C PHE A 65 12.80 2.65 -3.88
N SER A 66 13.87 3.34 -4.32
CA SER A 66 15.04 2.67 -4.88
C SER A 66 15.82 1.90 -3.81
N LYS A 67 16.55 0.85 -4.22
CA LYS A 67 17.41 0.06 -3.33
C LYS A 67 18.38 0.92 -2.51
N ALA A 68 18.95 1.97 -3.12
CA ALA A 68 19.88 2.87 -2.44
C ALA A 68 19.18 3.67 -1.33
N LYS A 69 17.99 4.21 -1.60
CA LYS A 69 17.19 4.95 -0.61
C LYS A 69 16.69 4.06 0.52
N LEU A 70 16.20 2.86 0.18
CA LEU A 70 15.82 1.87 1.20
C LEU A 70 17.01 1.49 2.10
N LYS A 71 18.21 1.30 1.53
CA LYS A 71 19.42 1.03 2.32
C LYS A 71 19.78 2.18 3.26
N GLN A 72 19.53 3.43 2.85
CA GLN A 72 19.72 4.61 3.71
C GLN A 72 18.71 4.68 4.86
N MET A 73 17.51 4.11 4.69
CA MET A 73 16.46 4.08 5.74
C MET A 73 16.62 2.92 6.73
N LEU A 74 17.39 1.88 6.39
CA LEU A 74 17.59 0.70 7.25
C LEU A 74 17.99 1.03 8.70
N PRO A 75 18.90 1.98 8.99
CA PRO A 75 19.24 2.31 10.38
C PRO A 75 18.04 2.79 11.20
N LEU A 76 17.14 3.60 10.60
CA LEU A 76 15.92 4.07 11.26
C LEU A 76 14.97 2.90 11.53
N PHE A 77 14.80 1.99 10.57
CA PHE A 77 13.97 0.79 10.78
C PHE A 77 14.53 -0.11 11.89
N ASP A 78 15.85 -0.23 12.00
CA ASP A 78 16.51 -0.96 13.08
C ASP A 78 16.23 -0.32 14.45
N GLU A 79 16.28 1.01 14.54
CA GLU A 79 15.92 1.75 15.76
C GLU A 79 14.45 1.54 16.15
N CYS A 80 13.50 1.71 15.21
CA CYS A 80 12.08 1.45 15.47
C CYS A 80 11.83 -0.01 15.90
N THR A 81 12.54 -0.97 15.30
CA THR A 81 12.41 -2.39 15.62
C THR A 81 12.94 -2.70 17.02
N LYS A 82 14.05 -2.09 17.45
CA LYS A 82 14.56 -2.22 18.81
C LYS A 82 13.57 -1.70 19.84
N GLU A 83 12.94 -0.55 19.56
CA GLU A 83 11.92 0.01 20.44
C GLU A 83 10.66 -0.87 20.53
N PHE A 84 10.25 -1.45 19.40
CA PHE A 84 9.17 -2.43 19.36
C PHE A 84 9.50 -3.69 20.21
N ILE A 85 10.74 -4.21 20.12
CA ILE A 85 11.18 -5.33 20.96
C ILE A 85 11.14 -4.94 22.44
N ARG A 86 11.65 -3.76 22.81
CA ARG A 86 11.60 -3.24 24.18
C ARG A 86 10.17 -3.14 24.72
N THR A 87 9.23 -2.77 23.86
CA THR A 87 7.80 -2.73 24.21
C THR A 87 7.21 -4.12 24.44
N LEU A 88 7.77 -5.15 23.80
CA LEU A 88 7.35 -6.54 23.97
C LEU A 88 7.98 -7.23 25.18
N GLU A 89 9.16 -6.80 25.63
CA GLU A 89 9.90 -7.40 26.76
C GLU A 89 9.04 -7.64 28.02
N PRO A 90 8.21 -6.69 28.49
CA PRO A 90 7.40 -6.88 29.70
C PRO A 90 6.38 -8.02 29.58
N TYR A 91 6.03 -8.42 28.36
CA TYR A 91 5.08 -9.49 28.11
C TYR A 91 5.72 -10.87 28.01
N ALA A 92 7.05 -10.95 27.78
CA ALA A 92 7.75 -12.19 27.46
C ALA A 92 7.60 -13.25 28.57
N ASP A 93 7.69 -12.85 29.83
CA ASP A 93 7.65 -13.76 30.99
C ASP A 93 6.24 -13.92 31.59
N THR A 94 5.24 -13.21 31.07
CA THR A 94 3.89 -13.20 31.66
C THR A 94 3.10 -14.48 31.39
N ASN A 95 3.56 -15.30 30.43
CA ASN A 95 2.88 -16.50 29.92
C ASN A 95 1.40 -16.26 29.55
N ALA A 96 1.05 -14.99 29.28
CA ALA A 96 -0.29 -14.54 28.98
C ALA A 96 -0.42 -14.25 27.47
N PRO A 97 -1.59 -14.49 26.86
CA PRO A 97 -1.83 -14.10 25.48
C PRO A 97 -1.69 -12.58 25.31
N VAL A 98 -0.88 -12.16 24.33
CA VAL A 98 -0.67 -10.75 24.00
C VAL A 98 -1.35 -10.42 22.67
N ASN A 99 -2.12 -9.33 22.66
CA ASN A 99 -2.65 -8.79 21.41
C ASN A 99 -1.55 -7.99 20.69
N ILE A 100 -0.90 -8.59 19.70
CA ILE A 100 0.21 -7.97 18.97
C ILE A 100 -0.24 -6.94 17.92
N ARG A 101 -1.51 -6.96 17.50
CA ARG A 101 -2.05 -6.03 16.48
C ARG A 101 -1.76 -4.55 16.78
N PRO A 102 -2.08 -4.00 17.97
CA PRO A 102 -1.77 -2.60 18.28
C PRO A 102 -0.26 -2.31 18.28
N LEU A 103 0.57 -3.28 18.67
CA LEU A 103 2.02 -3.12 18.70
C LEU A 103 2.62 -3.08 17.28
N CYS A 104 2.20 -4.00 16.41
CA CYS A 104 2.59 -3.97 14.99
C CYS A 104 2.10 -2.70 14.28
N HIS A 105 0.92 -2.22 14.66
CA HIS A 105 0.39 -0.96 14.14
C HIS A 105 1.26 0.23 14.57
N ALA A 106 1.65 0.31 15.85
CA ALA A 106 2.56 1.34 16.35
C ALA A 106 3.91 1.31 15.59
N LEU A 107 4.54 0.13 15.48
CA LEU A 107 5.77 -0.04 14.70
C LEU A 107 5.60 0.46 13.26
N SER A 108 4.49 0.12 12.59
CA SER A 108 4.24 0.57 11.22
C SER A 108 4.17 2.09 11.12
N MET A 109 3.54 2.77 12.09
CA MET A 109 3.44 4.23 12.16
C MET A 109 4.78 4.90 12.50
N ASP A 110 5.65 4.24 13.27
CA ASP A 110 6.98 4.76 13.56
C ASP A 110 7.91 4.69 12.34
N THR A 111 7.66 3.74 11.43
CA THR A 111 8.49 3.51 10.24
C THR A 111 8.03 4.24 8.96
N LEU A 112 6.78 4.69 8.87
CA LEU A 112 6.15 5.25 7.65
C LEU A 112 5.60 6.66 7.87
#